data_AF-A0A530A5T1-F1
#
_entry.id   AF-A0A530A5T1-F1
#
_cell.length_a   1.000
_cell.length_b   1.000
_cell.length_c   1.000
_cell.angle_alpha   90.00
_cell.angle_beta   90.00
_cell.angle_gamma   90.00
#
_symmetry.space_group_name_H-M   'P 1'
#
loop_
_entity.id
_entity.type
_entity.pdbx_description
1 polymer ?
#
loop_
_entity_poly.entity_id
_entity_poly.type
_entity_poly.pdbx_seq_one_letter_code
_entity_poly.pdbx_strand_id
1 'polypeptide(L)'
;MTIASRKPAHKDPPNLGTGTPSKWFSAAVAATGAKIVPIKQRIACEAAAVIADTGHKDPGDCYLIATARVRRVPIITRDALVLSLASPNYLEVIVC
;
A
#
# COMPACT_ATOMS: atom_id res chain seq x y z
N MET A 1 9.76 -18.76 -13.39
CA MET A 1 8.63 -17.83 -13.14
C MET A 1 8.50 -17.60 -11.64
N THR A 2 8.34 -16.35 -11.22
CA THR A 2 8.15 -15.96 -9.80
C THR A 2 6.75 -16.29 -9.28
N ILE A 3 6.58 -16.40 -7.96
CA ILE A 3 5.26 -16.63 -7.35
C ILE A 3 4.27 -15.50 -7.71
N ALA A 4 4.73 -14.25 -7.76
CA ALA A 4 3.91 -13.09 -8.12
C ALA A 4 3.32 -13.17 -9.55
N SER A 5 4.06 -13.74 -10.50
CA SER A 5 3.60 -13.88 -11.90
C SER A 5 2.50 -14.96 -12.08
N ARG A 6 2.14 -15.67 -11.02
CA ARG A 6 1.03 -16.65 -11.02
C ARG A 6 -0.28 -16.08 -10.47
N LYS A 7 -0.28 -14.86 -9.91
CA LYS A 7 -1.53 -14.21 -9.50
C LYS A 7 -2.36 -13.95 -10.76
N PRO A 8 -3.68 -14.25 -10.76
CA PRO A 8 -4.55 -13.88 -11.86
C PRO A 8 -4.48 -12.37 -12.09
N ALA A 9 -4.63 -11.96 -13.35
CA ALA A 9 -4.66 -10.54 -13.69
C ALA A 9 -5.74 -9.84 -12.86
N HIS A 10 -5.40 -8.67 -12.32
CA HIS A 10 -6.38 -7.83 -11.63
C HIS A 10 -7.52 -7.50 -12.60
N LYS A 11 -8.76 -7.41 -12.08
CA LYS A 11 -9.96 -7.18 -12.91
C LYS A 11 -9.85 -5.88 -13.72
N ASP A 12 -9.32 -4.84 -13.08
CA ASP A 12 -9.16 -3.50 -13.65
C ASP A 12 -7.75 -2.99 -13.35
N PRO A 13 -6.72 -3.39 -14.12
CA PRO A 13 -5.37 -2.87 -13.93
C PRO A 13 -5.28 -1.43 -14.42
N PRO A 14 -4.37 -0.60 -13.84
CA PRO A 14 -4.11 0.73 -14.37
C PRO A 14 -3.76 0.67 -15.86
N ASN A 15 -4.47 1.42 -16.70
CA ASN A 15 -4.12 1.56 -18.11
C ASN A 15 -2.92 2.49 -18.25
N LEU A 16 -1.76 1.91 -18.56
CA LEU A 16 -0.52 2.67 -18.74
C LEU A 16 -0.33 3.17 -20.19
N GLY A 17 -1.26 2.88 -21.10
CA GLY A 17 -1.13 3.16 -22.52
C GLY A 17 0.14 2.51 -23.10
N THR A 18 0.96 3.30 -23.79
CA THR A 18 2.29 2.90 -24.29
C THR A 18 3.42 3.12 -23.27
N GLY A 19 3.07 3.54 -22.05
CA GLY A 19 4.02 3.82 -20.96
C GLY A 19 4.50 2.57 -20.23
N THR A 20 5.54 2.75 -19.41
CA THR A 20 6.04 1.70 -18.50
C THR A 20 5.61 2.01 -17.06
N PRO A 21 5.52 1.00 -16.16
CA PRO A 21 5.24 1.24 -14.74
C PRO A 21 6.19 2.26 -14.10
N SER A 22 7.47 2.25 -14.48
CA SER A 22 8.45 3.21 -13.98
C SER A 22 8.16 4.64 -14.43
N LYS A 23 7.79 4.86 -15.71
CA LYS A 23 7.41 6.19 -16.20
C LYS A 23 6.14 6.70 -15.52
N TRP A 24 5.14 5.83 -15.39
CA TRP A 24 3.90 6.15 -14.68
C TRP A 24 4.18 6.54 -13.23
N PHE A 25 5.00 5.78 -12.51
CA PHE A 25 5.33 6.03 -11.11
C PHE A 25 6.04 7.38 -10.94
N SER A 26 7.05 7.66 -11.76
CA SER A 26 7.76 8.95 -11.74
C SER A 26 6.82 10.13 -12.01
N ALA A 27 5.89 9.99 -12.97
CA ALA A 27 4.90 11.03 -13.26
C ALA A 27 3.93 11.25 -12.09
N ALA A 28 3.46 10.18 -11.43
CA ALA A 28 2.59 10.27 -10.27
C ALA A 28 3.27 10.95 -9.07
N VAL A 29 4.54 10.63 -8.81
CA VAL A 29 5.35 11.30 -7.77
C VAL A 29 5.49 12.79 -8.06
N ALA A 30 5.81 13.15 -9.32
CA ALA A 30 5.94 14.54 -9.72
C ALA A 30 4.62 15.32 -9.61
N ALA A 31 3.50 14.74 -10.08
CA ALA A 31 2.18 15.38 -10.06
C ALA A 31 1.64 15.64 -8.65
N THR A 32 2.01 14.79 -7.69
CA THR A 32 1.55 14.89 -6.29
C THR A 32 2.52 15.65 -5.38
N GLY A 33 3.75 15.91 -5.85
CA GLY A 33 4.83 16.39 -4.99
C GLY A 33 5.19 15.42 -3.86
N ALA A 34 4.85 14.13 -4.01
CA ALA A 34 5.00 13.13 -2.97
C ALA A 34 6.48 12.80 -2.69
N LYS A 35 6.75 12.34 -1.46
CA LYS A 35 8.05 11.80 -1.07
C LYS A 35 7.96 10.29 -0.95
N ILE A 36 8.91 9.59 -1.56
CA ILE A 36 8.98 8.12 -1.49
C ILE A 36 9.45 7.72 -0.09
N VAL A 37 8.69 6.84 0.57
CA VAL A 37 9.07 6.26 1.86
C VAL A 37 9.75 4.91 1.63
N PRO A 38 11.05 4.76 1.94
CA PRO A 38 11.72 3.47 1.80
C PRO A 38 11.26 2.51 2.91
N ILE A 39 11.07 1.24 2.55
CA ILE A 39 10.81 0.15 3.50
C ILE A 39 12.12 -0.12 4.26
N LYS A 40 12.21 0.38 5.50
CA LYS A 40 13.31 0.10 6.44
C LYS A 40 12.94 -1.06 7.36
N GLN A 41 13.92 -1.61 8.08
CA GLN A 41 13.73 -2.73 9.02
C GLN A 41 12.50 -2.56 9.93
N ARG A 42 12.31 -1.38 10.53
CA ARG A 42 11.14 -1.10 11.40
C ARG A 42 9.81 -1.30 10.69
N ILE A 43 9.69 -0.84 9.43
CA ILE A 43 8.48 -1.00 8.62
C ILE A 43 8.29 -2.47 8.24
N ALA A 44 9.37 -3.18 7.91
CA ALA A 44 9.30 -4.60 7.57
C ALA A 44 8.86 -5.47 8.75
N CYS A 45 9.37 -5.23 9.95
CA CYS A 45 8.93 -5.92 11.16
C CYS A 45 7.46 -5.60 11.50
N GLU A 46 7.07 -4.32 11.40
CA GLU A 46 5.68 -3.91 11.64
C GLU A 46 4.71 -4.57 10.64
N ALA A 47 5.08 -4.69 9.36
CA ALA A 47 4.25 -5.35 8.34
C ALA A 47 3.98 -6.82 8.67
N ALA A 48 4.94 -7.52 9.28
CA ALA A 48 4.72 -8.88 9.77
C ALA A 48 3.71 -8.93 10.95
N ALA A 49 3.71 -7.92 11.82
CA ALA A 49 2.75 -7.81 12.92
C ALA A 49 1.33 -7.51 12.41
N VAL A 50 1.17 -6.70 11.36
CA VAL A 50 -0.15 -6.39 10.76
C VAL A 50 -0.90 -7.67 10.38
N ILE A 51 -0.20 -8.66 9.82
CA ILE A 51 -0.80 -9.96 9.44
C ILE A 51 -1.34 -10.68 10.68
N ALA A 52 -0.60 -10.67 11.78
CA ALA A 52 -1.01 -11.30 13.04
C ALA A 52 -2.21 -10.59 13.68
N ASP A 53 -2.23 -9.26 13.64
CA ASP A 53 -3.27 -8.43 14.27
C ASP A 53 -4.61 -8.49 13.52
N THR A 54 -4.58 -8.51 12.19
CA THR A 54 -5.77 -8.29 11.35
C THR A 54 -6.19 -9.52 10.56
N GLY A 55 -5.32 -10.54 10.46
CA GLY A 55 -5.50 -11.65 9.54
C GLY A 55 -5.44 -11.25 8.06
N HIS A 56 -5.11 -9.98 7.74
CA HIS A 56 -4.97 -9.48 6.39
C HIS A 56 -3.72 -10.09 5.74
N LYS A 57 -3.86 -10.65 4.52
CA LYS A 57 -2.83 -11.50 3.90
C LYS A 57 -2.18 -10.90 2.66
N ASP A 58 -2.57 -9.72 2.19
CA ASP A 58 -1.83 -9.10 1.09
C ASP A 58 -0.58 -8.40 1.64
N PRO A 59 0.63 -8.81 1.20
CA PRO A 59 1.86 -8.21 1.72
C PRO A 59 1.98 -6.72 1.38
N GLY A 60 1.43 -6.27 0.25
CA GLY A 60 1.48 -4.86 -0.17
C GLY A 60 0.70 -3.96 0.79
N ASP A 61 -0.53 -4.35 1.10
CA ASP A 61 -1.37 -3.64 2.06
C ASP A 61 -0.75 -3.65 3.47
N CYS A 62 -0.15 -4.77 3.88
CA CYS A 62 0.58 -4.84 5.16
C CYS A 62 1.72 -3.81 5.22
N TYR A 63 2.47 -3.63 4.14
CA TYR A 63 3.52 -2.60 4.07
C TYR A 63 2.95 -1.17 4.09
N LEU A 64 1.79 -0.93 3.46
CA LEU A 64 1.13 0.37 3.51
C LEU A 64 0.67 0.70 4.93
N ILE A 65 -0.06 -0.22 5.57
CA ILE A 65 -0.55 -0.10 6.96
C ILE A 65 0.62 0.07 7.93
N ALA A 66 1.65 -0.75 7.81
CA ALA A 66 2.85 -0.65 8.65
C ALA A 66 3.57 0.70 8.47
N THR A 67 3.68 1.18 7.23
CA THR A 67 4.30 2.48 6.96
C THR A 67 3.50 3.61 7.62
N ALA A 68 2.17 3.59 7.49
CA ALA A 68 1.27 4.56 8.12
C ALA A 68 1.41 4.56 9.65
N ARG A 69 1.36 3.37 10.27
CA ARG A 69 1.56 3.18 11.72
C ARG A 69 2.92 3.68 12.21
N VAL A 70 3.99 3.32 11.51
CA VAL A 70 5.37 3.71 11.87
C VAL A 70 5.61 5.21 11.73
N ARG A 71 5.01 5.84 10.71
CA ARG A 71 5.16 7.27 10.40
C ARG A 71 4.11 8.15 11.07
N ARG A 72 3.05 7.57 11.64
CA ARG A 72 1.87 8.28 12.18
C ARG A 72 1.25 9.23 11.15
N VAL A 73 0.96 8.67 9.98
CA VAL A 73 0.29 9.39 8.88
C VAL A 73 -0.93 8.59 8.42
N PRO A 74 -2.01 9.26 7.97
CA PRO A 74 -3.19 8.57 7.47
C PRO A 74 -2.92 7.90 6.11
N ILE A 75 -3.69 6.86 5.79
CA ILE A 75 -3.75 6.28 4.45
C ILE A 75 -4.91 6.90 3.68
N ILE A 76 -4.64 7.41 2.48
CA ILE A 76 -5.69 7.78 1.52
C ILE A 76 -6.06 6.54 0.71
N THR A 77 -7.31 6.08 0.79
CA THR A 77 -7.74 4.87 0.09
C THR A 77 -9.25 4.81 -0.18
N ARG A 78 -9.61 4.05 -1.22
CA ARG A 78 -10.97 3.58 -1.50
C ARG A 78 -11.19 2.10 -1.19
N ASP A 79 -10.13 1.40 -0.81
CA ASP A 79 -10.19 -0.03 -0.59
C ASP A 79 -11.04 -0.33 0.66
N ALA A 80 -12.14 -1.06 0.45
CA ALA A 80 -13.11 -1.35 1.51
C ALA A 80 -12.50 -2.16 2.68
N LEU A 81 -11.50 -3.00 2.40
CA LEU A 81 -10.83 -3.79 3.44
C LEU A 81 -9.94 -2.87 4.28
N VAL A 82 -9.15 -2.00 3.66
CA VAL A 82 -8.32 -1.03 4.41
C VAL A 82 -9.21 -0.07 5.21
N LEU A 83 -10.32 0.38 4.63
CA LEU A 83 -11.30 1.22 5.34
C LEU A 83 -11.91 0.49 6.55
N SER A 84 -12.17 -0.82 6.45
CA SER A 84 -12.68 -1.61 7.59
C SER A 84 -11.69 -1.76 8.75
N LEU A 85 -10.39 -1.53 8.50
CA LEU A 85 -9.34 -1.57 9.52
C LEU A 85 -9.16 -0.23 10.24
N ALA A 86 -9.88 0.83 9.83
CA ALA A 86 -9.78 2.14 10.44
C ALA A 86 -10.22 2.11 11.91
N SER A 87 -9.36 2.61 12.79
CA SER A 87 -9.64 2.70 14.23
C SER A 87 -8.73 3.75 14.87
N PRO A 88 -9.22 4.55 15.85
CA PRO A 88 -8.47 5.65 16.45
C PRO A 88 -7.06 5.31 16.96
N ASN A 89 -6.83 4.06 17.35
CA ASN A 89 -5.55 3.60 17.92
C ASN A 89 -4.78 2.64 17.00
N TYR A 90 -5.26 2.40 15.78
CA TYR A 90 -4.67 1.42 14.87
C TYR A 90 -4.30 2.03 13.52
N LEU A 91 -5.27 2.63 12.84
CA LEU A 91 -5.09 3.14 11.48
C LEU A 91 -6.04 4.31 11.23
N GLU A 92 -5.47 5.46 10.89
CA GLU A 92 -6.21 6.61 10.38
C GLU A 92 -6.33 6.51 8.86
N VAL A 93 -7.51 6.82 8.33
CA VAL A 93 -7.80 6.76 6.90
C VAL A 93 -8.49 8.03 6.42
N ILE A 94 -8.21 8.41 5.18
CA ILE A 94 -8.91 9.46 4.44
C ILE A 94 -9.53 8.79 3.21
N VAL A 95 -10.84 8.92 3.04
CA VAL A 95 -11.57 8.33 1.90
C VAL A 95 -11.40 9.20 0.65
N CYS A 96 -11.25 8.58 -0.52
CA CYS A 96 -11.15 9.26 -1.83
C CYS A 96 -11.97 8.59 -2.95
#